data_AF-A0A397T9Q9-F1
#
_entry.id   AF-A0A397T9Q9-F1
#
_cell.length_a   1.000
_cell.length_b   1.000
_cell.length_c   1.000
_cell.angle_alpha   90.00
_cell.angle_beta   90.00
_cell.angle_gamma   90.00
#
_symmetry.space_group_name_H-M   'P 1'
#
loop_
_entity.id
_entity.type
_entity.pdbx_description
1 polymer ?
#
loop_
_entity_poly.entity_id
_entity_poly.type
_entity_poly.pdbx_seq_one_letter_code
_entity_poly.pdbx_strand_id
1 'polypeptide(L)'
;MMFVFGEVQEPLLETINLVEDIVRSQVIEIIIQAAAQASKRGSRYMSAEDLIFLIRHDRAKVNRLRTYLSWKDVRKNAKDTGGNDAAEEIMEEPNAAKARKMKVKLSWELVNSFSEFLNADSDDEDEEELEAYNDSIQRLKDADEITRAMTREEYVHYSECRQASFTYRKAKRFREWANMSAYIDMKPNDDIIDILGFLTFEMVSTLTETALRVKRDLDKDQMIHNKSLNRPKGMFDDELENRDVYLFSSPPSEQTALKPSHIHEAFRRLQMLPQPVKNFRGGLVRTKVSLI
;
A
#
# COMPACT_ATOMS: atom_id res chain seq x y z
N MET A 1 -4.07 0.50 -10.58
CA MET A 1 -3.81 0.63 -9.12
C MET A 1 -4.49 1.87 -8.55
N MET A 2 -4.12 3.11 -8.92
CA MET A 2 -4.76 4.32 -8.35
C MET A 2 -6.29 4.33 -8.43
N PHE A 3 -6.87 3.89 -9.56
CA PHE A 3 -8.33 3.75 -9.74
C PHE A 3 -9.02 2.93 -8.64
N VAL A 4 -8.38 1.84 -8.19
CA VAL A 4 -8.94 0.94 -7.16
C VAL A 4 -9.01 1.63 -5.79
N PHE A 5 -8.16 2.62 -5.56
CA PHE A 5 -8.12 3.41 -4.33
C PHE A 5 -8.97 4.68 -4.42
N GLY A 6 -9.86 4.77 -5.41
CA GLY A 6 -10.81 5.86 -5.57
C GLY A 6 -10.31 7.03 -6.43
N GLU A 7 -9.23 6.87 -7.19
CA GLU A 7 -8.90 7.82 -8.26
C GLU A 7 -9.86 7.68 -9.46
N VAL A 8 -9.94 8.70 -10.31
CA VAL A 8 -10.65 8.59 -11.59
C VAL A 8 -10.02 7.54 -12.51
N GLN A 9 -10.78 7.04 -13.48
CA GLN A 9 -10.31 6.05 -14.45
C GLN A 9 -9.14 6.57 -15.30
N GLU A 10 -9.19 7.84 -15.69
CA GLU A 10 -8.16 8.52 -16.47
C GLU A 10 -7.46 9.62 -15.65
N PRO A 11 -6.49 9.26 -14.79
CA PRO A 11 -5.73 10.25 -14.05
C PRO A 11 -4.82 11.04 -14.98
N LEU A 12 -4.47 12.26 -14.55
CA LEU A 12 -3.56 13.13 -15.30
C LEU A 12 -2.18 12.47 -15.45
N LEU A 13 -1.61 12.51 -16.66
CA LEU A 13 -0.29 11.92 -16.95
C LEU A 13 0.81 12.46 -16.02
N GLU A 14 0.78 13.75 -15.71
CA GLU A 14 1.73 14.36 -14.77
C GLU A 14 1.63 13.76 -13.36
N THR A 15 0.41 13.46 -12.90
CA THR A 15 0.16 12.82 -11.61
C THR A 15 0.68 11.38 -11.62
N ILE A 16 0.45 10.63 -12.70
CA ILE A 16 0.96 9.26 -12.86
C ILE A 16 2.49 9.26 -12.81
N ASN A 17 3.15 10.13 -13.57
CA ASN A 17 4.61 10.22 -13.61
C ASN A 17 5.19 10.57 -12.25
N LEU A 18 4.57 11.49 -11.52
CA LEU A 18 5.00 11.87 -10.17
C LEU A 18 4.86 10.70 -9.18
N VAL A 19 3.75 9.96 -9.24
CA VAL A 19 3.56 8.75 -8.41
C VAL A 19 4.61 7.70 -8.77
N GLU A 20 4.87 7.46 -10.05
CA GLU A 20 5.90 6.53 -10.51
C GLU A 20 7.29 6.92 -9.98
N ASP A 21 7.68 8.19 -10.08
CA ASP A 21 8.99 8.67 -9.62
C ASP A 21 9.15 8.55 -8.10
N ILE A 22 8.10 8.86 -7.32
CA ILE A 22 8.10 8.69 -5.86
C ILE A 22 8.27 7.21 -5.50
N VAL A 23 7.46 6.32 -6.09
CA VAL A 23 7.49 4.88 -5.81
C VAL A 23 8.84 4.28 -6.22
N ARG A 24 9.39 4.69 -7.37
CA ARG A 24 10.72 4.27 -7.83
C ARG A 24 11.81 4.67 -6.85
N SER A 25 11.79 5.91 -6.39
CA SER A 25 12.76 6.44 -5.42
C SER A 25 12.69 5.69 -4.09
N GLN A 26 11.48 5.39 -3.61
CA GLN A 26 11.25 4.59 -2.41
C GLN A 26 11.78 3.16 -2.55
N VAL A 27 11.52 2.49 -3.68
CA VAL A 27 12.04 1.15 -3.95
C VAL A 27 13.57 1.13 -3.94
N ILE A 28 14.22 2.12 -4.55
CA ILE A 28 15.68 2.23 -4.55
C ILE A 28 16.21 2.41 -3.12
N GLU A 29 15.58 3.29 -2.32
CA GLU A 29 15.97 3.50 -0.93
C GLU A 29 15.80 2.23 -0.09
N ILE A 30 14.71 1.48 -0.26
CA ILE A 30 14.49 0.16 0.38
C ILE A 30 15.63 -0.80 0.05
N ILE A 31 16.01 -0.91 -1.23
CA ILE A 31 17.07 -1.80 -1.69
C ILE A 31 18.42 -1.43 -1.06
N ILE A 32 18.76 -0.14 -1.06
CA ILE A 32 20.02 0.36 -0.47
C ILE A 32 20.05 0.08 1.04
N GLN A 33 18.95 0.36 1.75
CA GLN A 33 18.88 0.13 3.18
C GLN A 33 18.92 -1.37 3.53
N ALA A 34 18.22 -2.22 2.79
CA ALA A 34 18.21 -3.67 3.01
C ALA A 34 19.57 -4.30 2.70
N ALA A 35 20.25 -3.88 1.61
CA ALA A 35 21.61 -4.31 1.30
C ALA A 35 22.62 -3.89 2.39
N ALA A 36 22.43 -2.71 2.99
CA ALA A 36 23.24 -2.27 4.13
C ALA A 36 22.98 -3.13 5.39
N GLN A 37 21.76 -3.62 5.62
CA GLN A 37 21.47 -4.56 6.72
C GLN A 37 22.10 -5.93 6.47
N ALA A 38 21.98 -6.47 5.26
CA ALA A 38 22.63 -7.72 4.87
C ALA A 38 24.15 -7.67 5.09
N SER A 39 24.77 -6.55 4.70
CA SER A 39 26.20 -6.30 4.91
C SER A 39 26.58 -6.28 6.39
N LYS A 40 25.75 -5.67 7.26
CA LYS A 40 25.97 -5.67 8.72
C LYS A 40 25.84 -7.05 9.35
N ARG A 41 24.99 -7.92 8.81
CA ARG A 41 24.92 -9.34 9.19
C ARG A 41 26.17 -10.13 8.74
N GLY A 42 27.00 -9.56 7.87
CA GLY A 42 28.13 -10.26 7.25
C GLY A 42 27.73 -11.13 6.06
N SER A 43 26.53 -10.95 5.52
CA SER A 43 26.05 -11.65 4.34
C SER A 43 26.19 -10.77 3.10
N ARG A 44 26.65 -11.35 2.00
CA ARG A 44 26.59 -10.71 0.67
C ARG A 44 25.21 -10.85 0.03
N TYR A 45 24.37 -11.73 0.57
CA TYR A 45 23.02 -11.99 0.10
C TYR A 45 22.00 -11.28 0.98
N MET A 46 21.14 -10.51 0.34
CA MET A 46 19.95 -9.92 0.93
C MET A 46 18.88 -11.01 1.11
N SER A 47 18.31 -11.11 2.31
CA SER A 47 17.21 -12.02 2.63
C SER A 47 15.88 -11.26 2.63
N ALA A 48 14.76 -11.99 2.57
CA ALA A 48 13.42 -11.42 2.76
C ALA A 48 13.31 -10.63 4.08
N GLU A 49 13.93 -11.16 5.13
CA GLU A 49 13.96 -10.56 6.46
C GLU A 49 14.63 -9.17 6.48
N ASP A 50 15.65 -8.92 5.65
CA ASP A 50 16.29 -7.60 5.56
C ASP A 50 15.30 -6.51 5.11
N LEU A 51 14.35 -6.85 4.25
CA LEU A 51 13.30 -5.93 3.79
C LEU A 51 12.22 -5.76 4.86
N ILE A 52 11.77 -6.88 5.46
CA ILE A 52 10.73 -6.86 6.52
C ILE A 52 11.22 -6.05 7.73
N PHE A 53 12.52 -6.10 8.03
CA PHE A 53 13.11 -5.34 9.13
C PHE A 53 12.96 -3.82 8.97
N LEU A 54 12.93 -3.31 7.74
CA LEU A 54 12.78 -1.87 7.48
C LEU A 54 11.39 -1.37 7.87
N ILE A 55 10.35 -2.20 7.72
CA ILE A 55 8.95 -1.88 8.05
C ILE A 55 8.50 -2.39 9.43
N ARG A 56 9.42 -2.91 10.26
CA ARG A 56 9.13 -3.60 11.53
C ARG A 56 8.26 -2.84 12.54
N HIS A 57 8.18 -1.52 12.41
CA HIS A 57 7.38 -0.67 13.31
C HIS A 57 5.89 -0.66 12.96
N ASP A 58 5.56 -0.99 11.71
CA ASP A 58 4.18 -1.13 11.24
C ASP A 58 3.75 -2.59 11.32
N ARG A 59 3.28 -3.01 12.51
CA ARG A 59 2.89 -4.40 12.77
C ARG A 59 1.77 -4.86 11.83
N ALA A 60 0.78 -4.01 11.58
CA ALA A 60 -0.32 -4.32 10.67
C ALA A 60 0.19 -4.60 9.23
N LYS A 61 1.09 -3.77 8.70
CA LYS A 61 1.71 -4.01 7.37
C LYS A 61 2.55 -5.29 7.35
N VAL A 62 3.31 -5.58 8.42
CA VAL A 62 4.07 -6.83 8.55
C VAL A 62 3.15 -8.06 8.58
N ASN A 63 2.05 -8.01 9.34
CA ASN A 63 1.07 -9.10 9.43
C ASN A 63 0.39 -9.37 8.07
N ARG A 64 0.06 -8.31 7.33
CA ARG A 64 -0.47 -8.42 5.96
C ARG A 64 0.54 -9.03 5.00
N LEU A 65 1.82 -8.64 5.10
CA LEU A 65 2.88 -9.22 4.28
C LEU A 65 3.11 -10.72 4.60
N ARG A 66 3.10 -11.10 5.88
CA ARG A 66 3.19 -12.51 6.31
C ARG A 66 2.07 -13.36 5.69
N THR A 67 0.84 -12.85 5.79
CA THR A 67 -0.33 -13.50 5.21
C THR A 67 -0.18 -13.64 3.69
N TYR A 68 0.22 -12.56 3.01
CA TYR A 68 0.48 -12.57 1.57
C TYR A 68 1.52 -13.61 1.13
N LEU A 69 2.67 -13.67 1.82
CA LEU A 69 3.72 -14.65 1.51
C LEU A 69 3.26 -16.09 1.78
N SER A 70 2.56 -16.33 2.89
CA SER A 70 2.03 -17.66 3.22
C SER A 70 1.07 -18.19 2.14
N TRP A 71 0.18 -17.34 1.62
CA TRP A 71 -0.73 -17.70 0.52
C TRP A 71 -0.02 -17.84 -0.82
N LYS A 72 1.08 -17.10 -1.06
CA LYS A 72 1.92 -17.31 -2.24
C LYS A 72 2.58 -18.69 -2.19
N ASP A 73 3.14 -19.08 -1.05
CA ASP A 73 3.76 -20.40 -0.88
C ASP A 73 2.76 -21.53 -1.07
N VAL A 74 1.56 -21.41 -0.48
CA VAL A 74 0.47 -22.37 -0.69
C VAL A 74 0.12 -22.50 -2.17
N ARG A 75 -0.05 -21.40 -2.91
CA ARG A 75 -0.36 -21.42 -4.35
C ARG A 75 0.76 -22.01 -5.18
N LYS A 76 2.02 -21.71 -4.85
CA LYS A 76 3.20 -22.26 -5.54
C LYS A 76 3.26 -23.78 -5.35
N ASN A 77 3.12 -24.25 -4.12
CA ASN A 77 3.14 -25.68 -3.79
C ASN A 77 1.95 -26.43 -4.41
N ALA A 78 0.76 -25.82 -4.43
CA ALA A 78 -0.41 -26.38 -5.11
C ALA A 78 -0.18 -26.55 -6.61
N LYS A 79 0.39 -25.53 -7.25
CA LYS A 79 0.71 -25.56 -8.67
C LYS A 79 1.76 -26.63 -9.00
N ASP A 80 2.76 -26.79 -8.16
CA ASP A 80 3.81 -27.80 -8.32
C ASP A 80 3.28 -29.23 -8.11
N THR A 81 2.20 -29.40 -7.34
CA THR A 81 1.63 -30.72 -6.98
C THR A 81 0.46 -31.15 -7.88
N GLY A 82 -0.32 -30.20 -8.43
CA GLY A 82 -1.59 -30.50 -9.13
C GLY A 82 -1.92 -29.60 -10.33
N GLY A 83 -0.99 -28.76 -10.79
CA GLY A 83 -1.25 -27.85 -11.92
C GLY A 83 -2.07 -26.61 -11.53
N ASN A 84 -2.53 -25.86 -12.54
CA ASN A 84 -3.17 -24.55 -12.31
C ASN A 84 -4.56 -24.66 -11.65
N ASP A 85 -5.32 -25.71 -11.98
CA ASP A 85 -6.67 -25.97 -11.44
C ASP A 85 -6.62 -26.29 -9.93
N ALA A 86 -5.62 -27.03 -9.47
CA ALA A 86 -5.44 -27.33 -8.04
C ALA A 86 -5.11 -26.08 -7.20
N ALA A 87 -4.49 -25.07 -7.80
CA ALA A 87 -4.24 -23.79 -7.12
C ALA A 87 -5.51 -22.93 -7.02
N GLU A 88 -6.42 -23.04 -7.99
CA GLU A 88 -7.72 -22.35 -7.99
C GLU A 88 -8.70 -23.03 -7.01
N GLU A 89 -8.77 -24.36 -6.98
CA GLU A 89 -9.62 -25.13 -6.05
C GLU A 89 -9.26 -24.86 -4.57
N ILE A 90 -7.97 -24.73 -4.24
CA ILE A 90 -7.51 -24.37 -2.89
C ILE A 90 -7.88 -22.93 -2.50
N MET A 91 -8.09 -22.04 -3.49
CA MET A 91 -8.58 -20.69 -3.22
C MET A 91 -10.09 -20.64 -2.94
N GLU A 92 -10.86 -21.61 -3.46
CA GLU A 92 -12.31 -21.72 -3.20
C GLU A 92 -12.62 -22.31 -1.80
N GLU A 93 -11.76 -23.21 -1.29
CA GLU A 93 -11.87 -23.75 0.08
C GLU A 93 -10.66 -23.41 0.98
N PRO A 94 -10.54 -22.16 1.48
CA PRO A 94 -9.39 -21.71 2.27
C PRO A 94 -9.24 -22.41 3.64
N ASN A 95 -10.28 -23.08 4.13
CA ASN A 95 -10.24 -23.79 5.42
C ASN A 95 -9.35 -25.05 5.38
N ALA A 96 -9.24 -25.73 4.23
CA ALA A 96 -8.34 -26.88 4.06
C ALA A 96 -6.86 -26.46 3.91
N ALA A 97 -6.61 -25.22 3.48
CA ALA A 97 -5.27 -24.67 3.23
C ALA A 97 -4.52 -24.22 4.50
N LYS A 98 -5.23 -24.03 5.63
CA LYS A 98 -4.62 -23.56 6.89
C LYS A 98 -3.49 -24.47 7.38
N ALA A 99 -3.59 -25.79 7.15
CA ALA A 99 -2.60 -26.78 7.58
C ALA A 99 -1.26 -26.75 6.80
N ARG A 100 -1.15 -25.99 5.69
CA ARG A 100 0.06 -25.95 4.84
C ARG A 100 0.76 -24.59 4.81
N LYS A 101 0.38 -23.65 5.68
CA LYS A 101 0.95 -22.30 5.70
C LYS A 101 2.32 -22.31 6.39
N MET A 102 3.37 -21.93 5.66
CA MET A 102 4.69 -21.71 6.23
C MET A 102 4.73 -20.33 6.90
N LYS A 103 5.08 -20.27 8.20
CA LYS A 103 5.15 -19.02 8.96
C LYS A 103 6.54 -18.41 8.85
N VAL A 104 6.61 -17.13 8.44
CA VAL A 104 7.86 -16.38 8.39
C VAL A 104 8.28 -16.00 9.83
N LYS A 105 9.23 -16.74 10.39
CA LYS A 105 9.82 -16.46 11.72
C LYS A 105 10.81 -15.29 11.60
N LEU A 106 10.62 -14.23 12.39
CA LEU A 106 11.44 -13.03 12.37
C LEU A 106 12.41 -13.01 13.57
N SER A 107 13.67 -12.69 13.35
CA SER A 107 14.72 -12.75 14.37
C SER A 107 14.54 -11.77 15.53
N TRP A 108 13.76 -10.70 15.36
CA TRP A 108 13.47 -9.71 16.41
C TRP A 108 12.21 -10.00 17.22
N GLU A 109 11.54 -11.13 17.00
CA GLU A 109 10.45 -11.57 17.86
C GLU A 109 11.01 -12.27 19.09
N LEU A 110 10.57 -11.81 20.27
CA LEU A 110 11.05 -12.33 21.54
C LEU A 110 10.85 -13.85 21.63
N VAL A 111 9.70 -14.32 21.17
CA VAL A 111 9.30 -15.73 21.19
C VAL A 111 10.26 -16.61 20.39
N ASN A 112 10.77 -16.13 19.25
CA ASN A 112 11.67 -16.93 18.41
C ASN A 112 13.00 -17.23 19.09
N SER A 113 13.47 -16.34 19.98
CA SER A 113 14.69 -16.56 20.79
C SER A 113 14.55 -17.66 21.83
N PHE A 114 13.31 -17.99 22.23
CA PHE A 114 12.99 -19.00 23.24
C PHE A 114 12.14 -20.14 22.68
N SER A 115 12.06 -20.28 21.35
CA SER A 115 11.21 -21.27 20.68
C SER A 115 11.55 -22.73 21.03
N GLU A 116 12.75 -23.00 21.57
CA GLU A 116 13.13 -24.31 22.11
C GLU A 116 12.49 -24.61 23.48
N PHE A 117 12.12 -23.56 24.23
CA PHE A 117 11.61 -23.65 25.61
C PHE A 117 10.12 -23.30 25.74
N LEU A 118 9.60 -22.51 24.80
CA LEU A 118 8.20 -22.11 24.76
C LEU A 118 7.48 -22.92 23.70
N ASN A 119 6.41 -23.61 24.09
CA ASN A 119 5.37 -24.06 23.15
C ASN A 119 4.63 -22.80 22.69
N ALA A 120 5.24 -22.08 21.75
CA ALA A 120 4.87 -20.74 21.28
C ALA A 120 3.55 -20.68 20.46
N ASP A 121 2.85 -21.81 20.33
CA ASP A 121 1.84 -22.02 19.28
C ASP A 121 0.38 -21.85 19.77
N SER A 122 0.07 -21.20 20.92
CA SER A 122 -1.33 -21.17 21.41
C SER A 122 -2.05 -19.83 21.56
N ASP A 123 -1.42 -18.76 22.08
CA ASP A 123 -2.23 -17.60 22.54
C ASP A 123 -2.00 -16.31 21.73
N ASP A 124 -0.74 -15.95 21.41
CA ASP A 124 -0.43 -14.76 20.60
C ASP A 124 -0.75 -14.95 19.10
N GLU A 125 -0.84 -16.21 18.65
CA GLU A 125 -1.10 -16.55 17.24
C GLU A 125 -2.53 -16.22 16.83
N ASP A 126 -3.48 -16.41 17.74
CA ASP A 126 -4.89 -16.15 17.50
C ASP A 126 -5.17 -14.64 17.31
N GLU A 127 -4.43 -13.77 18.01
CA GLU A 127 -4.64 -12.31 17.93
C GLU A 127 -4.07 -11.71 16.63
N GLU A 128 -2.85 -12.07 16.23
CA GLU A 128 -2.24 -11.57 14.99
C GLU A 128 -2.97 -12.10 13.74
N GLU A 129 -3.40 -13.37 13.73
CA GLU A 129 -4.18 -13.92 12.63
C GLU A 129 -5.57 -13.23 12.54
N LEU A 130 -6.19 -12.95 13.69
CA LEU A 130 -7.48 -12.25 13.74
C LEU A 130 -7.38 -10.79 13.28
N GLU A 131 -6.30 -10.08 13.60
CA GLU A 131 -6.06 -8.72 13.09
C GLU A 131 -5.90 -8.72 11.56
N ALA A 132 -5.05 -9.61 11.02
CA ALA A 132 -4.85 -9.74 9.58
C ALA A 132 -6.14 -10.15 8.85
N TYR A 133 -6.94 -11.04 9.47
CA TYR A 133 -8.24 -11.44 8.95
C TYR A 133 -9.22 -10.26 8.92
N ASN A 134 -9.31 -9.50 10.01
CA ASN A 134 -10.19 -8.33 10.10
C ASN A 134 -9.83 -7.26 9.06
N ASP A 135 -8.55 -6.96 8.86
CA ASP A 135 -8.11 -6.04 7.79
C ASP A 135 -8.50 -6.57 6.40
N SER A 136 -8.27 -7.86 6.13
CA SER A 136 -8.65 -8.48 4.86
C SER A 136 -10.16 -8.40 4.61
N ILE A 137 -10.98 -8.62 5.65
CA ILE A 137 -12.43 -8.51 5.57
C ILE A 137 -12.86 -7.05 5.37
N GLN A 138 -12.21 -6.09 6.03
CA GLN A 138 -12.53 -4.68 5.83
C GLN A 138 -12.26 -4.24 4.38
N ARG A 139 -11.10 -4.59 3.82
CA ARG A 139 -10.77 -4.29 2.41
C ARG A 139 -11.74 -4.94 1.43
N LEU A 140 -12.26 -6.12 1.77
CA LEU A 140 -13.28 -6.80 0.96
C LEU A 140 -14.61 -6.05 1.01
N LYS A 141 -15.04 -5.61 2.22
CA LYS A 141 -16.24 -4.78 2.39
C LYS A 141 -16.15 -3.46 1.63
N ASP A 142 -14.99 -2.79 1.69
CA ASP A 142 -14.78 -1.53 0.99
C ASP A 142 -14.87 -1.73 -0.54
N ALA A 143 -14.31 -2.83 -1.05
CA ALA A 143 -14.43 -3.20 -2.47
C ALA A 143 -15.88 -3.54 -2.86
N ASP A 144 -16.63 -4.25 -2.01
CA ASP A 144 -18.05 -4.54 -2.24
C ASP A 144 -18.90 -3.26 -2.25
N GLU A 145 -18.56 -2.28 -1.41
CA GLU A 145 -19.22 -0.97 -1.40
C GLU A 145 -18.96 -0.18 -2.69
N ILE A 146 -17.72 -0.17 -3.17
CA ILE A 146 -17.35 0.47 -4.44
C ILE A 146 -18.06 -0.19 -5.63
N THR A 147 -18.13 -1.52 -5.63
CA THR A 147 -18.65 -2.30 -6.78
C THR A 147 -20.18 -2.45 -6.78
N ARG A 148 -20.87 -2.10 -5.69
CA ARG A 148 -22.33 -2.30 -5.51
C ARG A 148 -23.18 -1.69 -6.62
N ALA A 149 -22.77 -0.54 -7.14
CA ALA A 149 -23.52 0.21 -8.17
C ALA A 149 -22.84 0.14 -9.56
N MET A 150 -21.78 -0.66 -9.72
CA MET A 150 -21.09 -0.77 -11.00
C MET A 150 -21.87 -1.61 -12.00
N THR A 151 -21.82 -1.22 -13.26
CA THR A 151 -22.23 -2.07 -14.37
C THR A 151 -21.28 -3.27 -14.53
N ARG A 152 -21.69 -4.25 -15.32
CA ARG A 152 -20.85 -5.42 -15.63
C ARG A 152 -19.49 -5.01 -16.23
N GLU A 153 -19.50 -4.05 -17.14
CA GLU A 153 -18.28 -3.61 -17.84
C GLU A 153 -17.33 -2.88 -16.88
N GLU A 154 -17.86 -1.99 -16.04
CA GLU A 154 -17.11 -1.30 -14.99
C GLU A 154 -16.54 -2.28 -13.97
N TYR A 155 -17.32 -3.28 -13.56
CA TYR A 155 -16.86 -4.31 -12.62
C TYR A 155 -15.71 -5.14 -13.19
N VAL A 156 -15.80 -5.56 -14.46
CA VAL A 156 -14.71 -6.30 -15.13
C VAL A 156 -13.45 -5.44 -15.14
N HIS A 157 -13.55 -4.17 -15.55
CA HIS A 157 -12.42 -3.26 -15.57
C HIS A 157 -11.82 -3.01 -14.17
N TYR A 158 -12.66 -2.83 -13.16
CA TYR A 158 -12.25 -2.69 -11.75
C TYR A 158 -11.51 -3.93 -11.25
N SER A 159 -12.00 -5.13 -11.58
CA SER A 159 -11.38 -6.39 -11.18
C SER A 159 -9.98 -6.58 -11.77
N GLU A 160 -9.78 -6.22 -13.05
CA GLU A 160 -8.46 -6.22 -13.70
C GLU A 160 -7.52 -5.22 -13.03
N CYS A 161 -8.01 -4.01 -12.73
CA CYS A 161 -7.24 -2.98 -12.05
C CYS A 161 -6.84 -3.36 -10.62
N ARG A 162 -7.70 -4.11 -9.90
CA ARG A 162 -7.48 -4.62 -8.54
C ARG A 162 -6.43 -5.73 -8.50
N GLN A 163 -6.34 -6.54 -9.56
CA GLN A 163 -5.33 -7.59 -9.68
C GLN A 163 -3.98 -7.08 -10.24
N ALA A 164 -3.95 -5.85 -10.77
CA ALA A 164 -2.74 -5.27 -11.34
C ALA A 164 -1.65 -5.08 -10.27
N SER A 165 -0.43 -5.49 -10.61
CA SER A 165 0.76 -5.38 -9.75
C SER A 165 1.98 -4.94 -10.57
N PHE A 166 2.95 -4.31 -9.92
CA PHE A 166 4.24 -3.96 -10.52
C PHE A 166 5.05 -5.18 -10.96
N THR A 167 4.91 -6.32 -10.26
CA THR A 167 5.85 -7.44 -10.39
C THR A 167 5.24 -8.70 -10.99
N TYR A 168 3.91 -8.87 -10.92
CA TYR A 168 3.23 -10.05 -11.47
C TYR A 168 3.51 -10.22 -12.97
N ARG A 169 4.14 -11.34 -13.33
CA ARG A 169 4.63 -11.67 -14.69
C ARG A 169 5.56 -10.61 -15.30
N LYS A 170 6.09 -9.67 -14.51
CA LYS A 170 6.87 -8.50 -14.97
C LYS A 170 8.17 -8.29 -14.19
N ALA A 171 8.64 -9.30 -13.45
CA ALA A 171 9.85 -9.25 -12.62
C ALA A 171 11.10 -8.72 -13.36
N LYS A 172 11.31 -9.09 -14.63
CA LYS A 172 12.44 -8.56 -15.42
C LYS A 172 12.33 -7.04 -15.62
N ARG A 173 11.18 -6.57 -16.10
CA ARG A 173 10.92 -5.15 -16.34
C ARG A 173 11.00 -4.34 -15.05
N PHE A 174 10.52 -4.89 -13.93
CA PHE A 174 10.60 -4.25 -12.62
C PHE A 174 12.06 -4.05 -12.16
N ARG A 175 12.93 -5.05 -12.35
CA ARG A 175 14.36 -4.94 -12.01
C ARG A 175 15.07 -3.88 -12.83
N GLU A 176 14.77 -3.80 -14.13
CA GLU A 176 15.32 -2.78 -15.04
C GLU A 176 14.80 -1.38 -14.70
N TRP A 177 13.49 -1.26 -14.44
CA TRP A 177 12.85 -0.01 -14.02
C TRP A 177 13.46 0.55 -12.73
N ALA A 178 13.64 -0.28 -11.69
CA ALA A 178 14.29 0.12 -10.45
C ALA A 178 15.83 0.25 -10.57
N ASN A 179 16.41 -0.11 -11.72
CA ASN A 179 17.85 -0.18 -11.95
C ASN A 179 18.61 -0.93 -10.84
N MET A 180 18.09 -2.09 -10.43
CA MET A 180 18.57 -2.79 -9.23
C MET A 180 20.06 -3.16 -9.32
N SER A 181 20.56 -3.51 -10.51
CA SER A 181 21.96 -3.87 -10.73
C SER A 181 22.97 -2.75 -10.42
N ALA A 182 22.51 -1.49 -10.30
CA ALA A 182 23.36 -0.39 -9.89
C ALA A 182 23.57 -0.32 -8.37
N TYR A 183 22.73 -1.00 -7.59
CA TYR A 183 22.70 -0.91 -6.12
C TYR A 183 22.99 -2.25 -5.42
N ILE A 184 22.80 -3.37 -6.12
CA ILE A 184 23.11 -4.71 -5.63
C ILE A 184 23.95 -5.47 -6.64
N ASP A 185 25.03 -6.10 -6.15
CA ASP A 185 25.97 -6.86 -6.98
C ASP A 185 25.40 -8.21 -7.43
N MET A 186 24.31 -8.66 -6.82
CA MET A 186 23.75 -10.00 -7.03
C MET A 186 22.30 -9.95 -7.49
N LYS A 187 21.89 -11.00 -8.21
CA LYS A 187 20.51 -11.14 -8.68
C LYS A 187 19.59 -11.36 -7.46
N PRO A 188 18.53 -10.54 -7.28
CA PRO A 188 17.59 -10.73 -6.18
C PRO A 188 16.75 -11.99 -6.38
N ASN A 189 16.41 -12.64 -5.26
CA ASN A 189 15.52 -13.81 -5.21
C ASN A 189 14.08 -13.43 -5.60
N ASP A 190 13.26 -14.42 -5.98
CA ASP A 190 11.84 -14.20 -6.31
C ASP A 190 11.10 -13.54 -5.14
N ASP A 191 11.29 -14.05 -3.93
CA ASP A 191 10.67 -13.52 -2.70
C ASP A 191 10.95 -12.02 -2.47
N ILE A 192 12.15 -11.54 -2.84
CA ILE A 192 12.50 -10.13 -2.75
C ILE A 192 11.65 -9.31 -3.72
N ILE A 193 11.47 -9.82 -4.95
CA ILE A 193 10.64 -9.18 -5.95
C ILE A 193 9.16 -9.17 -5.51
N ASP A 194 8.68 -10.23 -4.86
CA ASP A 194 7.31 -10.26 -4.34
C ASP A 194 7.09 -9.29 -3.19
N ILE A 195 8.03 -9.23 -2.24
CA ILE A 195 7.96 -8.26 -1.14
C ILE A 195 7.98 -6.85 -1.69
N LEU A 196 8.85 -6.52 -2.64
CA LEU A 196 8.85 -5.21 -3.30
C LEU A 196 7.56 -4.96 -4.09
N GLY A 197 6.99 -5.99 -4.71
CA GLY A 197 5.68 -5.91 -5.38
C GLY A 197 4.54 -5.60 -4.41
N PHE A 198 4.53 -6.21 -3.24
CA PHE A 198 3.59 -5.93 -2.16
C PHE A 198 3.78 -4.49 -1.64
N LEU A 199 5.02 -4.10 -1.33
CA LEU A 199 5.31 -2.76 -0.80
C LEU A 199 4.96 -1.66 -1.80
N THR A 200 5.23 -1.85 -3.09
CA THR A 200 4.85 -0.87 -4.13
C THR A 200 3.35 -0.69 -4.25
N PHE A 201 2.56 -1.75 -4.10
CA PHE A 201 1.10 -1.66 -4.05
C PHE A 201 0.63 -0.84 -2.84
N GLU A 202 1.19 -1.12 -1.66
CA GLU A 202 0.90 -0.39 -0.41
C GLU A 202 1.32 1.09 -0.48
N MET A 203 2.46 1.39 -1.11
CA MET A 203 2.90 2.76 -1.35
C MET A 203 1.93 3.53 -2.24
N VAL A 204 1.43 2.91 -3.32
CA VAL A 204 0.44 3.55 -4.20
C VAL A 204 -0.89 3.73 -3.49
N SER A 205 -1.36 2.74 -2.71
CA SER A 205 -2.56 2.84 -1.87
C SER A 205 -2.47 4.03 -0.92
N THR A 206 -1.45 4.02 -0.06
CA THR A 206 -1.24 5.04 0.98
C THR A 206 -1.11 6.43 0.37
N LEU A 207 -0.35 6.58 -0.73
CA LEU A 207 -0.15 7.86 -1.39
C LEU A 207 -1.45 8.37 -2.05
N THR A 208 -2.20 7.50 -2.72
CA THR A 208 -3.45 7.87 -3.41
C THR A 208 -4.54 8.24 -2.40
N GLU A 209 -4.74 7.43 -1.36
CA GLU A 209 -5.74 7.71 -0.31
C GLU A 209 -5.43 9.00 0.45
N THR A 210 -4.16 9.21 0.78
CA THR A 210 -3.72 10.45 1.43
C THR A 210 -3.93 11.65 0.52
N ALA A 211 -3.65 11.52 -0.78
CA ALA A 211 -3.87 12.59 -1.76
C ALA A 211 -5.36 12.89 -1.96
N LEU A 212 -6.22 11.87 -1.98
CA LEU A 212 -7.67 12.05 -2.02
C LEU A 212 -8.18 12.75 -0.77
N ARG A 213 -7.62 12.44 0.41
CA ARG A 213 -7.93 13.15 1.66
C ARG A 213 -7.49 14.61 1.60
N VAL A 214 -6.27 14.88 1.15
CA VAL A 214 -5.76 16.25 0.93
C VAL A 214 -6.68 17.03 -0.01
N LYS A 215 -7.08 16.43 -1.13
CA LYS A 215 -7.99 17.05 -2.09
C LYS A 215 -9.34 17.36 -1.44
N ARG A 216 -9.93 16.40 -0.71
CA ARG A 216 -11.19 16.61 0.01
C ARG A 216 -11.11 17.75 1.03
N ASP A 217 -9.98 17.88 1.74
CA ASP A 217 -9.76 18.97 2.70
C ASP A 217 -9.67 20.32 1.95
N LEU A 218 -8.92 20.39 0.85
CA LEU A 218 -8.76 21.60 0.03
C LEU A 218 -10.06 22.05 -0.63
N ASP A 219 -10.83 21.12 -1.19
CA ASP A 219 -12.11 21.42 -1.84
C ASP A 219 -13.12 21.98 -0.81
N LYS A 220 -13.13 21.43 0.42
CA LYS A 220 -13.93 21.96 1.53
C LYS A 220 -13.52 23.38 1.93
N ASP A 221 -12.23 23.62 2.09
CA ASP A 221 -11.71 24.95 2.47
C ASP A 221 -12.02 25.99 1.39
N GLN A 222 -11.90 25.63 0.11
CA GLN A 222 -12.30 26.48 -1.01
C GLN A 222 -13.79 26.78 -1.02
N MET A 223 -14.63 25.78 -0.73
CA MET A 223 -16.08 25.95 -0.65
C MET A 223 -16.46 26.90 0.50
N ILE A 224 -15.83 26.77 1.68
CA ILE A 224 -16.05 27.66 2.82
C ILE A 224 -15.60 29.09 2.48
N HIS A 225 -14.42 29.24 1.89
CA HIS A 225 -13.87 30.54 1.50
C HIS A 225 -14.76 31.25 0.46
N ASN A 226 -15.22 30.52 -0.56
CA ASN A 226 -16.12 31.06 -1.58
C ASN A 226 -17.50 31.41 -0.99
N LYS A 227 -18.05 30.57 -0.10
CA LYS A 227 -19.29 30.89 0.64
C LYS A 227 -19.13 32.16 1.49
N SER A 228 -17.96 32.38 2.10
CA SER A 228 -17.69 33.58 2.90
C SER A 228 -17.57 34.86 2.06
N LEU A 229 -16.98 34.78 0.85
CA LEU A 229 -16.79 35.94 -0.03
C LEU A 229 -18.07 36.32 -0.78
N ASN A 230 -18.87 35.34 -1.18
CA ASN A 230 -20.09 35.55 -1.97
C ASN A 230 -21.37 35.60 -1.12
N ARG A 231 -21.29 35.62 0.22
CA ARG A 231 -22.49 35.65 1.07
C ARG A 231 -23.27 36.96 0.89
N PRO A 232 -24.47 36.92 0.30
CA PRO A 232 -25.33 38.10 0.26
C PRO A 232 -25.78 38.42 1.68
N LYS A 233 -25.73 39.70 2.09
CA LYS A 233 -26.23 40.12 3.40
C LYS A 233 -27.71 39.76 3.52
N GLY A 234 -28.04 38.86 4.46
CA GLY A 234 -29.42 38.52 4.82
C GLY A 234 -29.97 37.19 4.30
N MET A 235 -29.16 36.33 3.68
CA MET A 235 -29.61 35.03 3.15
C MET A 235 -29.32 33.87 4.12
N PHE A 236 -30.28 32.96 4.28
CA PHE A 236 -30.18 31.77 5.14
C PHE A 236 -29.38 30.64 4.45
N ASP A 237 -28.75 29.76 5.23
CA ASP A 237 -27.84 28.72 4.69
C ASP A 237 -28.55 27.73 3.72
N ASP A 238 -29.85 27.50 3.88
CA ASP A 238 -30.69 26.65 3.01
C ASP A 238 -30.83 27.19 1.57
N GLU A 239 -30.80 28.51 1.39
CA GLU A 239 -30.91 29.14 0.06
C GLU A 239 -29.58 29.19 -0.71
N LEU A 240 -28.45 28.98 -0.01
CA LEU A 240 -27.11 28.98 -0.60
C LEU A 240 -26.72 27.61 -1.17
N GLU A 241 -27.24 26.51 -0.62
CA GLU A 241 -26.96 25.16 -1.13
C GLU A 241 -27.71 24.82 -2.43
N ASN A 242 -28.88 25.44 -2.65
CA ASN A 242 -29.75 25.14 -3.79
C ASN A 242 -29.55 26.07 -5.01
N ARG A 243 -28.58 26.98 -4.97
CA ARG A 243 -28.47 28.05 -5.98
C ARG A 243 -27.82 27.61 -7.29
N ASP A 244 -26.96 26.60 -7.26
CA ASP A 244 -26.10 26.21 -8.38
C ASP A 244 -26.50 24.86 -9.03
N VAL A 245 -27.62 24.27 -8.60
CA VAL A 245 -28.13 23.01 -9.17
C VAL A 245 -29.28 23.33 -10.12
N TYR A 246 -28.98 23.40 -11.41
CA TYR A 246 -29.98 23.58 -12.46
C TYR A 246 -30.35 22.23 -13.06
N LEU A 247 -31.57 22.09 -13.61
CA LEU A 247 -32.04 20.85 -14.25
C LEU A 247 -31.11 20.32 -15.37
N PHE A 248 -30.24 21.20 -15.90
CA PHE A 248 -29.25 20.90 -16.95
C PHE A 248 -27.81 21.22 -16.56
N SER A 249 -27.51 21.48 -15.28
CA SER A 249 -26.11 21.57 -14.85
C SER A 249 -25.45 20.20 -14.95
N SER A 250 -24.15 20.15 -15.23
CA SER A 250 -23.38 18.91 -15.15
C SER A 250 -23.64 18.22 -13.81
N PRO A 251 -23.70 16.87 -13.77
CA PRO A 251 -23.96 16.14 -12.54
C PRO A 251 -23.02 16.62 -11.42
N PRO A 252 -23.51 16.82 -10.18
CA PRO A 252 -22.69 17.32 -9.07
C PRO A 252 -21.51 16.41 -8.64
N SER A 253 -21.23 15.32 -9.35
CA SER A 253 -20.44 14.20 -8.87
C SER A 253 -19.38 13.69 -9.85
N GLU A 254 -19.00 14.43 -10.89
CA GLU A 254 -17.82 14.04 -11.67
C GLU A 254 -16.58 14.33 -10.83
N GLN A 255 -16.15 13.34 -10.06
CA GLN A 255 -14.96 13.41 -9.23
C GLN A 255 -13.80 13.89 -10.09
N THR A 256 -13.24 15.06 -9.77
CA THR A 256 -12.12 15.59 -10.54
C THR A 256 -10.84 14.78 -10.30
N ALA A 257 -9.95 14.71 -11.28
CA ALA A 257 -8.69 13.97 -11.14
C ALA A 257 -7.76 14.60 -10.07
N LEU A 258 -6.91 13.79 -9.45
CA LEU A 258 -5.82 14.27 -8.60
C LEU A 258 -4.81 15.07 -9.42
N LYS A 259 -4.43 16.23 -8.89
CA LYS A 259 -3.35 17.08 -9.41
C LYS A 259 -2.01 16.72 -8.76
N PRO A 260 -0.87 17.02 -9.40
CA PRO A 260 0.44 16.83 -8.80
C PRO A 260 0.62 17.54 -7.44
N SER A 261 -0.06 18.67 -7.21
CA SER A 261 -0.04 19.37 -5.91
C SER A 261 -0.63 18.54 -4.78
N HIS A 262 -1.67 17.74 -5.04
CA HIS A 262 -2.26 16.86 -4.02
C HIS A 262 -1.29 15.74 -3.65
N ILE A 263 -0.56 15.19 -4.63
CA ILE A 263 0.45 14.15 -4.40
C ILE A 263 1.65 14.71 -3.64
N HIS A 264 2.16 15.89 -3.98
CA HIS A 264 3.26 16.53 -3.25
C HIS A 264 2.91 16.78 -1.79
N GLU A 265 1.70 17.29 -1.52
CA GLU A 265 1.23 17.53 -0.16
C GLU A 265 1.00 16.22 0.60
N ALA A 266 0.44 15.20 -0.06
CA ALA A 266 0.31 13.87 0.53
C ALA A 266 1.67 13.27 0.91
N PHE A 267 2.64 13.33 -0.02
CA PHE A 267 4.01 12.87 0.23
C PHE A 267 4.63 13.65 1.39
N ARG A 268 4.49 14.98 1.44
CA ARG A 268 4.98 15.80 2.55
C ARG A 268 4.40 15.34 3.89
N ARG A 269 3.09 15.08 3.98
CA ARG A 269 2.43 14.57 5.20
C ARG A 269 2.98 13.20 5.61
N LEU A 270 3.22 12.30 4.65
CA LEU A 270 3.78 10.96 4.89
C LEU A 270 5.26 10.98 5.31
N GLN A 271 6.00 12.02 4.92
CA GLN A 271 7.42 12.20 5.30
C GLN A 271 7.62 12.86 6.68
N MET A 272 6.54 13.25 7.38
CA MET A 272 6.64 13.87 8.69
C MET A 272 7.12 12.85 9.73
N LEU A 273 8.35 13.04 10.23
CA LEU A 273 8.90 12.25 11.32
C LEU A 273 8.60 12.90 12.68
N PRO A 274 8.43 12.11 13.75
CA PRO A 274 8.31 12.65 15.10
C PRO A 274 9.56 13.49 15.45
N GLN A 275 9.32 14.62 16.10
CA GLN A 275 10.37 15.57 16.50
C GLN A 275 11.42 14.87 17.38
N PRO A 276 12.72 15.05 17.11
CA PRO A 276 13.76 14.42 17.91
C PRO A 276 13.76 14.98 19.34
N VAL A 277 14.07 14.12 20.32
CA VAL A 277 14.19 14.47 21.75
C VAL A 277 15.27 15.55 22.02
N LYS A 278 16.12 15.87 21.02
CA LYS A 278 17.19 16.89 21.09
C LYS A 278 16.76 18.24 20.50
N ASN A 279 15.50 18.63 20.65
CA ASN A 279 14.94 19.88 20.14
C ASN A 279 15.46 21.17 20.83
N PHE A 280 16.19 21.04 21.95
CA PHE A 280 16.79 22.17 22.66
C PHE A 280 18.06 22.75 22.01
N ARG A 281 18.66 22.04 21.05
CA ARG A 281 19.82 22.55 20.29
C ARG A 281 19.36 22.98 18.91
N GLY A 282 19.64 24.24 18.54
CA GLY A 282 19.39 24.74 17.19
C GLY A 282 20.28 24.04 16.15
N GLY A 283 19.79 23.94 14.91
CA GLY A 283 20.54 23.39 13.78
C GLY A 283 19.66 22.59 12.82
N LEU A 284 20.09 22.49 11.55
CA LEU A 284 19.42 21.65 10.56
C LEU A 284 19.90 20.20 10.72
N VAL A 285 18.95 19.27 10.90
CA VAL A 285 19.25 17.83 10.97
C VAL A 285 18.93 17.19 9.64
N ARG A 286 19.88 16.44 9.08
CA ARG A 286 19.58 15.53 7.96
C ARG A 286 18.76 14.35 8.48
N THR A 287 17.54 14.24 8.02
CA THR A 287 16.70 13.05 8.20
C THR A 287 16.81 12.13 6.99
N LYS A 288 16.52 10.85 7.21
CA LYS A 288 16.30 9.91 6.10
C LYS A 288 14.87 10.04 5.61
N VAL A 289 14.64 9.70 4.35
CA VAL A 289 13.30 9.55 3.78
C VAL A 289 12.56 8.47 4.58
N SER A 290 11.34 8.76 4.99
CA SER A 290 10.44 7.77 5.60
C SER A 290 9.93 6.84 4.51
N LEU A 291 10.01 5.54 4.76
CA LEU A 291 9.42 4.53 3.89
C LEU A 291 7.90 4.58 4.04
N ILE A 292 7.20 4.61 2.91
CA ILE A 292 5.73 4.72 2.85
C ILE A 292 5.08 3.34 3.03
#